data_AF-A0A965PLH0-F1
#
_entry.id   AF-A0A965PLH0-F1
#
_cell.length_a   1.000
_cell.length_b   1.000
_cell.length_c   1.000
_cell.angle_alpha   90.00
_cell.angle_beta   90.00
_cell.angle_gamma   90.00
#
_symmetry.space_group_name_H-M   'P 1'
#
loop_
_entity.id
_entity.type
_entity.pdbx_description
1 polymer ?
#
loop_
_entity_poly.entity_id
_entity_poly.type
_entity_poly.pdbx_seq_one_letter_code
_entity_poly.pdbx_strand_id
1 'polypeptide(L)'
;MPVNVTGVKELIAAMDLVDTNLNKEMQAEIKAVMIPIRDKAKSYMPSNEQVLSGWNKVNVTAEQKYRAFPFYDQDIARNGVYYSKGSTRANKQGFSMINFIANRSASGAIFETAGRKHPGGDPDSESLNPRAGIHFIQSAQNLSPLKGDGMQRGRAIYRAWYEDQGKVYGAVLEAITKVANKFNSGQLKNVA
;
A
#
# COMPACT_ATOMS: atom_id res chain seq x y z
N MET A 1 7.70 4.56 -3.02
CA MET A 1 8.96 3.82 -3.15
C MET A 1 9.16 3.02 -1.87
N PRO A 2 9.41 1.70 -1.93
CA PRO A 2 9.72 0.96 -0.73
C PRO A 2 11.08 1.41 -0.19
N VAL A 3 11.15 1.59 1.12
CA VAL A 3 12.43 1.81 1.81
C VAL A 3 13.10 0.46 1.98
N ASN A 4 14.30 0.29 1.43
CA ASN A 4 15.07 -0.92 1.67
C ASN A 4 15.88 -0.74 2.95
N VAL A 5 15.66 -1.62 3.93
CA VAL A 5 16.43 -1.66 5.17
C VAL A 5 16.84 -3.11 5.40
N THR A 6 18.14 -3.36 5.48
CA THR A 6 18.72 -4.68 5.75
C THR A 6 18.85 -4.92 7.25
N GLY A 7 18.70 -6.17 7.72
CA GLY A 7 18.93 -6.52 9.12
C GLY A 7 17.77 -6.24 10.09
N VAL A 8 16.64 -5.70 9.62
CA VAL A 8 15.51 -5.33 10.50
C VAL A 8 14.87 -6.54 11.16
N LYS A 9 14.84 -7.70 10.48
CA LYS A 9 14.27 -8.92 11.04
C LYS A 9 15.12 -9.44 12.19
N GLU A 10 16.43 -9.46 12.00
CA GLU A 10 17.43 -9.85 13.00
C GLU A 10 17.39 -8.87 14.19
N LEU A 11 17.27 -7.57 13.92
CA LEU A 11 17.10 -6.54 14.95
C LEU A 11 15.82 -6.79 15.76
N ILE A 12 14.67 -6.99 15.11
CA ILE A 12 13.40 -7.25 15.82
C ILE A 12 13.50 -8.52 16.67
N ALA A 13 14.07 -9.60 16.14
CA ALA A 13 14.23 -10.85 16.88
C ALA A 13 15.17 -10.66 18.08
N ALA A 14 16.28 -9.93 17.91
CA ALA A 14 17.18 -9.61 19.00
C ALA A 14 16.51 -8.71 20.06
N MET A 15 15.71 -7.73 19.64
CA MET A 15 14.93 -6.89 20.56
C MET A 15 13.92 -7.71 21.34
N ASP A 16 13.18 -8.62 20.71
CA ASP A 16 12.19 -9.45 21.40
C ASP A 16 12.81 -10.37 22.44
N LEU A 17 14.05 -10.84 22.21
CA LEU A 17 14.82 -11.63 23.17
C LEU A 17 15.29 -10.83 24.39
N VAL A 18 15.51 -9.52 24.24
CA VAL A 18 16.06 -8.68 25.31
C VAL A 18 14.96 -7.90 26.05
N ASP A 19 14.06 -7.26 25.32
CA ASP A 19 12.90 -6.55 25.86
C ASP A 19 11.78 -6.40 24.81
N THR A 20 10.68 -7.13 25.01
CA THR A 20 9.50 -7.07 24.15
C THR A 20 8.80 -5.71 24.19
N ASN A 21 8.94 -4.94 25.27
CA ASN A 21 8.35 -3.60 25.37
C ASN A 21 9.03 -2.63 24.41
N LEU A 22 10.34 -2.79 24.19
CA LEU A 22 11.07 -1.93 23.28
C LEU A 22 10.64 -2.12 21.82
N ASN A 23 10.42 -3.37 21.39
CA ASN A 23 9.86 -3.62 20.06
C ASN A 23 8.44 -3.05 19.95
N LYS A 24 7.61 -3.18 20.99
CA LYS A 24 6.28 -2.55 21.01
C LYS A 24 6.35 -1.03 20.87
N GLU A 25 7.28 -0.37 21.57
CA GLU A 25 7.53 1.08 21.46
C GLU A 25 7.93 1.47 20.03
N MET A 26 8.96 0.84 19.47
CA MET A 26 9.43 1.12 18.11
C MET A 26 8.29 0.94 17.08
N GLN A 27 7.54 -0.15 17.18
CA GLN A 27 6.41 -0.40 16.28
C GLN A 27 5.27 0.59 16.49
N ALA A 28 5.09 1.15 17.69
CA ALA A 28 4.10 2.18 17.97
C ALA A 28 4.51 3.53 17.34
N GLU A 29 5.78 3.89 17.42
CA GLU A 29 6.34 5.10 16.79
C GLU A 29 6.22 5.02 15.25
N ILE A 30 6.61 3.89 14.64
CA ILE A 30 6.46 3.69 13.19
C ILE A 30 4.97 3.72 12.80
N LYS A 31 4.10 3.09 13.58
CA LYS A 31 2.65 3.13 13.33
C LYS A 31 2.14 4.57 13.36
N ALA A 32 2.54 5.38 14.33
CA ALA A 32 2.08 6.76 14.49
C ALA A 32 2.33 7.61 13.23
N VAL A 33 3.44 7.41 12.53
CA VAL A 33 3.75 8.13 11.27
C VAL A 33 3.13 7.50 10.02
N MET A 34 2.85 6.19 10.05
CA MET A 34 2.24 5.48 8.93
C MET A 34 0.72 5.67 8.85
N ILE A 35 0.04 5.82 9.99
CA ILE A 35 -1.42 6.01 10.03
C ILE A 35 -1.88 7.24 9.23
N PRO A 36 -1.27 8.43 9.36
CA PRO A 36 -1.63 9.59 8.54
C PRO A 36 -1.53 9.33 7.03
N ILE A 37 -0.53 8.58 6.56
CA ILE A 37 -0.36 8.24 5.15
C ILE A 37 -1.47 7.31 4.68
N ARG A 38 -1.86 6.33 5.51
CA ARG A 38 -3.00 5.45 5.23
C ARG A 38 -4.27 6.27 5.07
N ASP A 39 -4.51 7.21 5.97
CA ASP A 39 -5.73 8.03 5.96
C ASP A 39 -5.75 9.01 4.79
N LYS A 40 -4.60 9.57 4.43
CA LYS A 40 -4.44 10.33 3.19
C LYS A 40 -4.71 9.48 1.95
N ALA A 41 -4.17 8.26 1.88
CA ALA A 41 -4.45 7.34 0.79
C ALA A 41 -5.95 7.01 0.67
N LYS A 42 -6.65 6.85 1.81
CA LYS A 42 -8.12 6.68 1.83
C LYS A 42 -8.85 7.88 1.23
N SER A 43 -8.37 9.11 1.49
CA SER A 43 -8.98 10.34 0.97
C SER A 43 -8.83 10.49 -0.56
N TYR A 44 -7.89 9.77 -1.18
CA TYR A 44 -7.68 9.77 -2.62
C TYR A 44 -8.57 8.79 -3.39
N MET A 45 -9.35 7.96 -2.69
CA MET A 45 -10.32 7.09 -3.36
C MET A 45 -11.50 7.92 -3.85
N PRO A 46 -11.86 7.85 -5.15
CA PRO A 46 -12.94 8.64 -5.71
C PRO A 46 -14.31 8.19 -5.16
N SER A 47 -15.29 9.07 -5.25
CA SER A 47 -16.67 8.71 -4.96
C SER A 47 -17.27 7.83 -6.07
N ASN A 48 -18.39 7.18 -5.74
CA ASN A 48 -19.14 6.33 -6.66
C ASN A 48 -19.67 7.09 -7.89
N GLU A 49 -19.91 8.39 -7.76
CA GLU A 49 -20.40 9.29 -8.81
C GLU A 49 -19.25 9.80 -9.70
N GLN A 50 -18.02 9.80 -9.20
CA GLN A 50 -16.84 10.29 -9.92
C GLN A 50 -16.30 9.26 -10.91
N VAL A 51 -16.46 7.97 -10.62
CA VAL A 51 -16.00 6.89 -11.49
C VAL A 51 -16.92 6.67 -12.68
N LEU A 52 -16.44 5.97 -13.71
CA LEU A 52 -17.27 5.57 -14.83
C LEU A 52 -18.50 4.80 -14.34
N SER A 53 -19.69 5.22 -14.79
CA SER A 53 -20.96 4.62 -14.36
C SER A 53 -21.03 3.11 -14.61
N GLY A 54 -20.39 2.62 -15.67
CA GLY A 54 -20.28 1.19 -15.96
C GLY A 54 -19.38 0.41 -15.00
N TRP A 55 -18.42 1.07 -14.35
CA TRP A 55 -17.53 0.41 -13.38
C TRP A 55 -18.19 0.26 -12.00
N ASN A 56 -19.03 1.21 -11.60
CA ASN A 56 -19.79 1.17 -10.34
C ASN A 56 -21.09 0.32 -10.43
N LYS A 57 -21.45 -0.18 -11.62
CA LYS A 57 -22.65 -1.01 -11.79
C LYS A 57 -22.32 -2.50 -11.67
N VAL A 58 -23.03 -3.18 -10.79
CA VAL A 58 -23.03 -4.64 -10.72
C VAL A 58 -23.87 -5.19 -11.88
N ASN A 59 -23.22 -5.59 -12.97
CA ASN A 59 -23.87 -6.21 -14.12
C ASN A 59 -23.39 -7.65 -14.30
N VAL A 60 -23.64 -8.50 -13.29
CA VAL A 60 -23.54 -9.95 -13.44
C VAL A 60 -24.92 -10.50 -13.75
N THR A 61 -25.22 -10.69 -15.04
CA THR A 61 -26.30 -11.58 -15.45
C THR A 61 -25.82 -13.03 -15.30
N ALA A 62 -26.70 -13.92 -14.85
CA ALA A 62 -26.38 -15.32 -14.58
C ALA A 62 -25.71 -16.02 -15.79
N GLU A 63 -24.86 -17.02 -15.47
CA GLU A 63 -24.10 -17.91 -16.39
C GLU A 63 -22.85 -17.33 -17.08
N GLN A 64 -21.98 -16.63 -16.34
CA GLN A 64 -20.61 -16.36 -16.82
C GLN A 64 -19.64 -17.47 -16.39
N LYS A 65 -18.97 -18.14 -17.34
CA LYS A 65 -17.91 -19.14 -17.10
C LYS A 65 -16.58 -18.54 -16.62
N TYR A 66 -16.49 -17.21 -16.52
CA TYR A 66 -15.30 -16.47 -16.14
C TYR A 66 -15.59 -15.47 -15.02
N ARG A 67 -14.53 -15.07 -14.30
CA ARG A 67 -14.64 -14.06 -13.25
C ARG A 67 -14.94 -12.70 -13.87
N ALA A 68 -16.08 -12.11 -13.53
CA ALA A 68 -16.44 -10.77 -13.94
C ALA A 68 -15.41 -9.73 -13.46
N PHE A 69 -15.24 -8.66 -14.24
CA PHE A 69 -14.39 -7.53 -13.86
C PHE A 69 -14.88 -6.92 -12.54
N PRO A 70 -14.00 -6.68 -11.54
CA PRO A 70 -14.43 -6.16 -10.24
C PRO A 70 -15.09 -4.79 -10.36
N PHE A 71 -16.31 -4.67 -9.82
CA PHE A 71 -17.00 -3.40 -9.75
C PHE A 71 -16.37 -2.46 -8.72
N TYR A 72 -16.51 -1.16 -8.96
CA TYR A 72 -16.12 -0.15 -8.00
C TYR A 72 -17.20 0.04 -6.95
N ASP A 73 -16.76 0.16 -5.70
CA ASP A 73 -17.54 0.68 -4.59
C ASP A 73 -16.57 1.45 -3.70
N GLN A 74 -16.89 2.71 -3.41
CA GLN A 74 -16.03 3.61 -2.66
C GLN A 74 -15.74 3.08 -1.25
N ASP A 75 -16.75 2.57 -0.55
CA ASP A 75 -16.58 2.09 0.82
C ASP A 75 -15.69 0.85 0.85
N ILE A 76 -15.87 -0.07 -0.09
CA ILE A 76 -14.98 -1.24 -0.25
C ILE A 76 -13.56 -0.80 -0.60
N ALA A 77 -13.40 0.13 -1.55
CA ALA A 77 -12.08 0.61 -1.99
C ALA A 77 -11.32 1.34 -0.87
N ARG A 78 -12.02 2.22 -0.15
CA ARG A 78 -11.50 3.05 0.96
C ARG A 78 -11.22 2.21 2.20
N ASN A 79 -12.17 1.37 2.63
CA ASN A 79 -11.97 0.48 3.78
C ASN A 79 -11.02 -0.68 3.46
N GLY A 80 -10.78 -0.94 2.18
CA GLY A 80 -9.75 -1.84 1.71
C GLY A 80 -8.32 -1.34 2.00
N VAL A 81 -8.10 -0.04 2.18
CA VAL A 81 -6.79 0.52 2.54
C VAL A 81 -6.51 0.30 4.03
N TYR A 82 -5.46 -0.46 4.35
CA TYR A 82 -5.09 -0.79 5.72
C TYR A 82 -3.60 -0.63 5.96
N TYR A 83 -3.26 -0.41 7.23
CA TYR A 83 -1.90 -0.53 7.74
C TYR A 83 -1.75 -1.90 8.39
N SER A 84 -0.61 -2.55 8.17
CA SER A 84 -0.24 -3.76 8.90
C SER A 84 1.20 -3.68 9.38
N LYS A 85 1.44 -4.33 10.51
CA LYS A 85 2.77 -4.56 11.09
C LYS A 85 3.03 -6.06 11.23
N GLY A 86 4.26 -6.48 10.98
CA GLY A 86 4.71 -7.87 11.02
C GLY A 86 5.33 -8.31 9.68
N SER A 87 6.33 -9.20 9.74
CA SER A 87 7.01 -9.68 8.53
C SER A 87 6.05 -10.50 7.67
N THR A 88 5.92 -10.13 6.40
CA THR A 88 5.28 -10.98 5.40
C THR A 88 6.17 -12.16 5.03
N ARG A 89 5.60 -13.16 4.35
CA ARG A 89 6.39 -14.17 3.64
C ARG A 89 7.32 -13.46 2.64
N ALA A 90 8.58 -13.86 2.60
CA ALA A 90 9.52 -13.35 1.62
C ALA A 90 9.07 -13.71 0.20
N ASN A 91 9.22 -12.78 -0.74
CA ASN A 91 8.96 -13.03 -2.15
C ASN A 91 10.10 -13.87 -2.77
N LYS A 92 9.99 -14.20 -4.07
CA LYS A 92 11.01 -14.97 -4.79
C LYS A 92 12.39 -14.30 -4.80
N GLN A 93 12.43 -13.00 -4.57
CA GLN A 93 13.62 -12.17 -4.52
C GLN A 93 14.13 -11.95 -3.08
N GLY A 94 13.56 -12.63 -2.07
CA GLY A 94 13.98 -12.56 -0.68
C GLY A 94 13.46 -11.35 0.11
N PHE A 95 12.65 -10.47 -0.48
CA PHE A 95 12.12 -9.29 0.21
C PHE A 95 10.86 -9.64 1.01
N SER A 96 10.78 -9.15 2.24
CA SER A 96 9.55 -9.12 3.05
C SER A 96 9.20 -7.69 3.46
N MET A 97 7.93 -7.47 3.79
CA MET A 97 7.44 -6.20 4.32
C MET A 97 7.22 -6.35 5.82
N ILE A 98 7.56 -5.33 6.61
CA ILE A 98 7.36 -5.33 8.08
C ILE A 98 6.29 -4.32 8.47
N ASN A 99 6.43 -3.06 8.05
CA ASN A 99 5.42 -2.02 8.26
C ASN A 99 5.00 -1.52 6.89
N PHE A 100 3.73 -1.72 6.53
CA PHE A 100 3.27 -1.43 5.18
C PHE A 100 1.81 -0.99 5.15
N ILE A 101 1.48 -0.26 4.09
CA ILE A 101 0.12 0.11 3.73
C ILE A 101 -0.22 -0.60 2.43
N ALA A 102 -1.37 -1.27 2.41
CA ALA A 102 -1.83 -2.01 1.25
C ALA A 102 -3.33 -1.83 1.06
N ASN A 103 -3.82 -2.19 -0.14
CA ASN A 103 -5.25 -2.30 -0.40
C ASN A 103 -5.62 -3.76 -0.64
N ARG A 104 -6.54 -4.29 0.16
CA ARG A 104 -7.06 -5.68 0.00
C ARG A 104 -8.20 -5.79 -1.02
N SER A 105 -8.81 -4.68 -1.40
CA SER A 105 -9.93 -4.66 -2.36
C SER A 105 -9.43 -4.68 -3.80
N ALA A 106 -10.16 -5.39 -4.66
CA ALA A 106 -9.85 -5.42 -6.08
C ALA A 106 -10.14 -4.05 -6.74
N SER A 107 -11.23 -3.38 -6.38
CA SER A 107 -11.59 -2.05 -6.87
C SER A 107 -10.51 -1.01 -6.59
N GLY A 108 -10.05 -0.95 -5.33
CA GLY A 108 -8.98 -0.05 -4.94
C GLY A 108 -7.63 -0.39 -5.55
N ALA A 109 -7.30 -1.68 -5.72
CA ALA A 109 -6.07 -2.10 -6.41
C ALA A 109 -6.07 -1.74 -7.91
N ILE A 110 -7.23 -1.85 -8.57
CA ILE A 110 -7.41 -1.42 -9.96
C ILE A 110 -7.26 0.10 -10.04
N PHE A 111 -7.95 0.87 -9.19
CA PHE A 111 -7.79 2.33 -9.17
C PHE A 111 -6.33 2.74 -8.96
N GLU A 112 -5.64 2.11 -8.01
CA GLU A 112 -4.25 2.39 -7.68
C GLU A 112 -3.30 2.23 -8.88
N THR A 113 -3.57 1.27 -9.77
CA THR A 113 -2.57 0.76 -10.72
C THR A 113 -2.99 0.81 -12.19
N ALA A 114 -4.24 1.14 -12.51
CA ALA A 114 -4.73 1.18 -13.88
C ALA A 114 -3.92 2.15 -14.76
N GLY A 115 -3.50 1.65 -15.92
CA GLY A 115 -2.65 2.39 -16.86
C GLY A 115 -1.16 2.42 -16.49
N ARG A 116 -0.75 1.78 -15.38
CA ARG A 116 0.66 1.77 -14.96
C ARG A 116 1.56 0.98 -15.91
N LYS A 117 1.11 -0.19 -16.35
CA LYS A 117 1.82 -1.07 -17.31
C LYS A 117 1.50 -0.68 -18.76
N HIS A 118 0.20 -0.56 -19.08
CA HIS A 118 -0.28 -0.24 -20.42
C HIS A 118 -1.09 1.06 -20.39
N PRO A 119 -0.46 2.23 -20.51
CA PRO A 119 -1.17 3.52 -20.43
C PRO A 119 -2.16 3.74 -21.59
N GLY A 120 -1.93 3.10 -22.73
CA GLY A 120 -2.81 3.13 -23.90
C GLY A 120 -3.85 2.02 -23.95
N GLY A 121 -4.12 1.33 -22.84
CA GLY A 121 -4.95 0.12 -22.84
C GLY A 121 -4.14 -1.13 -23.16
N ASP A 122 -4.66 -2.28 -22.74
CA ASP A 122 -4.02 -3.58 -22.99
C ASP A 122 -4.29 -4.02 -24.44
N PRO A 123 -3.27 -4.30 -25.27
CA PRO A 123 -3.48 -4.78 -26.63
C PRO A 123 -4.20 -6.13 -26.67
N ASP A 124 -4.08 -6.94 -25.62
CA ASP A 124 -4.71 -8.27 -25.51
C ASP A 124 -6.12 -8.18 -24.90
N SER A 125 -6.75 -6.99 -24.92
CA SER A 125 -8.09 -6.81 -24.35
C SER A 125 -9.16 -7.52 -25.16
N GLU A 126 -9.87 -8.46 -24.53
CA GLU A 126 -11.02 -9.17 -25.12
C GLU A 126 -12.35 -8.42 -24.97
N SER A 127 -12.32 -7.10 -24.69
CA SER A 127 -13.55 -6.32 -24.58
C SER A 127 -14.22 -6.16 -25.95
N LEU A 128 -15.55 -6.31 -26.00
CA LEU A 128 -16.35 -5.98 -27.20
C LEU A 128 -16.16 -4.52 -27.65
N ASN A 129 -15.73 -3.64 -26.75
CA ASN A 129 -15.28 -2.30 -27.09
C ASN A 129 -13.73 -2.27 -27.03
N PRO A 130 -13.04 -2.24 -28.18
CA PRO A 130 -11.57 -2.22 -28.24
C PRO A 130 -10.93 -1.03 -27.50
N ARG A 131 -11.70 0.04 -27.24
CA ARG A 131 -11.22 1.25 -26.56
C ARG A 131 -11.61 1.31 -25.07
N ALA A 132 -12.25 0.28 -24.53
CA ALA A 132 -12.72 0.27 -23.14
C ALA A 132 -11.58 0.54 -22.14
N GLY A 133 -10.44 -0.14 -22.32
CA GLY A 133 -9.26 0.07 -21.48
C GLY A 133 -8.72 1.50 -21.53
N ILE A 134 -8.67 2.10 -22.72
CA ILE A 134 -8.23 3.50 -22.91
C ILE A 134 -9.15 4.45 -22.15
N HIS A 135 -10.46 4.33 -22.35
CA HIS A 135 -11.44 5.21 -21.69
C HIS A 135 -11.40 5.06 -20.16
N PHE A 136 -11.23 3.82 -19.68
CA PHE A 136 -11.06 3.54 -18.26
C PHE A 136 -9.83 4.24 -17.67
N ILE A 137 -8.68 4.08 -18.33
CA ILE A 137 -7.41 4.65 -17.88
C ILE A 137 -7.46 6.18 -17.91
N GLN A 138 -8.03 6.77 -18.97
CA GLN A 138 -8.19 8.22 -19.09
C GLN A 138 -9.11 8.77 -18.00
N SER A 139 -10.24 8.11 -17.72
CA SER A 139 -11.11 8.50 -16.61
C SER A 139 -10.38 8.45 -15.27
N ALA A 140 -9.66 7.35 -14.98
CA ALA A 140 -8.88 7.24 -13.74
C ALA A 140 -7.76 8.30 -13.65
N GLN A 141 -7.11 8.62 -14.77
CA GLN A 141 -6.08 9.65 -14.85
C GLN A 141 -6.62 11.05 -14.57
N ASN A 142 -7.84 11.36 -15.04
CA ASN A 142 -8.52 12.62 -14.77
C ASN A 142 -8.91 12.77 -13.29
N LEU A 143 -9.27 11.67 -12.63
CA LEU A 143 -9.59 11.67 -11.20
C LEU A 143 -8.37 11.86 -10.30
N SER A 144 -7.30 11.12 -10.58
CA SER A 144 -6.04 11.23 -9.85
C SER A 144 -4.91 10.74 -10.74
N PRO A 145 -3.92 11.58 -11.11
CA PRO A 145 -2.81 11.13 -11.95
C PRO A 145 -1.91 10.12 -11.22
N LEU A 146 -1.22 9.23 -11.97
CA LEU A 146 -0.21 8.35 -11.37
C LEU A 146 0.92 9.22 -10.82
N LYS A 147 1.19 9.10 -9.53
CA LYS A 147 2.30 9.78 -8.84
C LYS A 147 3.33 8.77 -8.38
N GLY A 148 4.61 9.14 -8.49
CA GLY A 148 5.77 8.25 -8.29
C GLY A 148 6.48 7.94 -9.60
N ASP A 149 7.38 6.95 -9.56
CA ASP A 149 8.22 6.57 -10.71
C ASP A 149 8.14 5.06 -11.02
N GLY A 150 8.28 4.72 -12.30
CA GLY A 150 8.28 3.35 -12.81
C GLY A 150 7.12 2.50 -12.28
N MET A 151 7.45 1.36 -11.66
CA MET A 151 6.48 0.46 -11.01
C MET A 151 6.05 0.91 -9.62
N GLN A 152 6.69 1.93 -9.06
CA GLN A 152 6.44 2.47 -7.71
C GLN A 152 5.57 3.73 -7.77
N ARG A 153 4.67 3.79 -8.76
CA ARG A 153 3.68 4.85 -8.95
C ARG A 153 2.26 4.33 -8.81
N GLY A 154 1.36 5.22 -8.43
CA GLY A 154 -0.07 4.92 -8.23
C GLY A 154 -0.89 6.16 -7.91
N ARG A 155 -2.20 5.97 -7.66
CA ARG A 155 -3.18 7.07 -7.53
C ARG A 155 -3.58 7.41 -6.10
N ALA A 156 -3.46 6.47 -5.16
CA ALA A 156 -3.84 6.65 -3.77
C ALA A 156 -2.70 6.31 -2.80
N ILE A 157 -2.33 5.04 -2.62
CA ILE A 157 -1.31 4.63 -1.65
C ILE A 157 0.08 5.12 -2.08
N TYR A 158 0.50 4.81 -3.31
CA TYR A 158 1.78 5.27 -3.85
C TYR A 158 1.85 6.79 -3.92
N ARG A 159 0.73 7.46 -4.22
CA ARG A 159 0.62 8.91 -4.22
C ARG A 159 0.82 9.51 -2.83
N ALA A 160 0.06 9.04 -1.84
CA ALA A 160 0.19 9.50 -0.45
C ALA A 160 1.60 9.28 0.08
N TRP A 161 2.18 8.11 -0.22
CA TRP A 161 3.58 7.84 0.10
C TRP A 161 4.52 8.82 -0.61
N TYR A 162 4.38 9.01 -1.91
CA TYR A 162 5.26 9.90 -2.68
C TYR A 162 5.31 11.32 -2.11
N GLU A 163 4.15 11.82 -1.67
CA GLU A 163 4.00 13.17 -1.12
C GLU A 163 4.54 13.32 0.32
N ASP A 164 4.47 12.27 1.16
CA ASP A 164 4.78 12.38 2.60
C ASP A 164 5.94 11.50 3.11
N GLN A 165 6.55 10.68 2.25
CA GLN A 165 7.61 9.72 2.64
C GLN A 165 8.78 10.35 3.40
N GLY A 166 9.14 11.60 3.10
CA GLY A 166 10.23 12.32 3.78
C GLY A 166 10.08 12.35 5.30
N LYS A 167 8.83 12.48 5.80
CA LYS A 167 8.53 12.51 7.25
C LYS A 167 8.64 11.13 7.90
N VAL A 168 8.35 10.08 7.14
CA VAL A 168 8.41 8.68 7.63
C VAL A 168 9.85 8.26 7.84
N TYR A 169 10.75 8.58 6.89
CA TYR A 169 12.16 8.18 6.99
C TYR A 169 12.81 8.68 8.29
N GLY A 170 12.61 9.97 8.62
CA GLY A 170 13.15 10.56 9.84
C GLY A 170 12.66 9.84 11.09
N ALA A 171 11.34 9.62 11.21
CA ALA A 171 10.76 8.96 12.36
C ALA A 171 11.15 7.48 12.50
N VAL A 172 11.25 6.74 11.38
CA VAL A 172 11.72 5.34 11.41
C VAL A 172 13.18 5.28 11.85
N LEU A 173 14.03 6.18 11.33
CA LEU A 173 15.44 6.24 11.71
C LEU A 173 15.57 6.58 13.20
N GLU A 174 14.85 7.59 13.68
CA GLU A 174 14.85 7.99 15.09
C GLU A 174 14.41 6.84 16.00
N ALA A 175 13.35 6.11 15.64
CA ALA A 175 12.87 4.95 16.38
C ALA A 175 13.96 3.85 16.47
N ILE A 176 14.63 3.54 15.36
CA ILE A 176 15.73 2.56 15.33
C ILE A 176 16.94 3.05 16.14
N THR A 177 17.32 4.32 16.03
CA THR A 177 18.44 4.90 16.78
C THR A 177 18.17 4.89 18.28
N LYS A 178 16.94 5.21 18.71
CA LYS A 178 16.51 5.15 20.11
C LYS A 178 16.66 3.75 20.69
N VAL A 179 16.26 2.74 19.93
CA VAL A 179 16.46 1.32 20.27
C VAL A 179 17.94 0.98 20.41
N ALA A 180 18.75 1.34 19.40
CA ALA A 180 20.19 1.07 19.40
C ALA A 180 20.90 1.73 20.59
N ASN A 181 20.52 2.96 20.95
CA ASN A 181 21.08 3.66 22.09
C ASN A 181 20.74 2.99 23.42
N LYS A 182 19.47 2.58 23.63
CA LYS A 182 19.05 1.83 24.83
C LYS A 182 19.80 0.50 24.97
N PHE A 183 20.06 -0.17 23.85
CA PHE A 183 20.88 -1.38 23.80
C PHE A 183 22.33 -1.11 24.22
N ASN A 184 22.98 -0.16 23.55
CA ASN A 184 24.40 0.17 23.80
C ASN A 184 24.64 0.74 25.21
N SER A 185 23.66 1.42 25.81
CA SER A 185 23.77 1.97 27.16
C SER A 185 23.56 0.94 28.28
N GLY A 186 23.36 -0.35 27.96
CA GLY A 186 23.17 -1.41 28.94
C GLY A 186 21.86 -1.31 29.74
N GLN A 187 20.91 -0.49 29.28
CA GLN A 187 19.57 -0.38 29.87
C GLN A 187 18.68 -1.55 29.47
N LEU A 188 19.05 -2.27 28.41
CA LEU A 188 18.46 -3.53 28.00
C LEU A 188 19.33 -4.67 28.54
N LYS A 189 18.96 -5.24 29.68
CA LYS A 189 19.60 -6.44 30.22
C LYS A 189 18.75 -7.65 29.87
N ASN A 190 19.40 -8.71 29.42
CA ASN A 190 18.76 -10.00 29.21
C ASN A 190 18.08 -10.42 30.53
N VAL A 191 16.75 -10.43 30.56
CA VAL A 191 16.02 -10.95 31.72
C VAL A 191 16.00 -12.45 31.54
N ALA A 192 16.96 -13.12 32.21
CA ALA A 192 17.00 -14.57 32.30
C ALA A 192 15.75 -15.14 32.98
#